data_AF-A0A067R2Y2-F1
#
_entry.id   AF-A0A067R2Y2-F1
#
_cell.length_a   1.000
_cell.length_b   1.000
_cell.length_c   1.000
_cell.angle_alpha   90.00
_cell.angle_beta   90.00
_cell.angle_gamma   90.00
#
_symmetry.space_group_name_H-M   'P 1'
#
loop_
_entity.id
_entity.type
_entity.pdbx_description
1 polymer ?
#
loop_
_entity_poly.entity_id
_entity_poly.type
_entity_poly.pdbx_seq_one_letter_code
_entity_poly.pdbx_strand_id
1 'polypeptide(L)'
;MHLSEDRGTTVQEFYRGANVLITGGTGFMGKVLVEKLLRSCPHLSSIYLLVRSKKGKDVGLRMQEIFEDPLFEKLREVQPGFREKILPVEGDCSKPGLDLSPCDRQRIVDNVHIVFHMAATVRFDEKLQIATAINVVGTRELLLLCRDCPNIKVVVHVSTAFSHCHRTSIDEEFYDPPTTGERIVQLVEKLDDNTLTTITPKILGAWPNTYTYTKAIAEDIVRTVGKDLPVGVFRPSIILCTRSEPVPGWIDNLYGPTGAVACVGLGMIRTMHFKGKMVGDMVPCDMAVNALVTSAWHIHEQRRSGTGAIPVYNYVSSCENPISWGDYINKNIKYSWQVPFDNAVWMVTLTEVHVHSLYKLYALLIHLLPALIGDIALLILRQKPRFMKTYKKLHKFTDVISYFCTRQWKFSNQNVHHMWNKLSEDDRKIFDFNISNLNWDLYLRQGLMGLRTFVLKEDPKNLPQTIRKRYRLYWLHQCVKFFFFFIFLWLCWSAIISIF
;
A
#
# COMPACT_ATOMS: atom_id res chain seq x y z
N MET A 1 -19.01 -36.19 27.75
CA MET A 1 -17.61 -35.81 27.50
C MET A 1 -17.64 -34.45 26.79
N HIS A 2 -17.82 -33.35 27.56
CA HIS A 2 -17.83 -31.98 27.04
C HIS A 2 -16.49 -31.34 27.40
N LEU A 3 -15.55 -31.40 26.48
CA LEU A 3 -14.30 -30.64 26.53
C LEU A 3 -14.14 -29.99 25.14
N SER A 4 -13.80 -28.70 25.14
CA SER A 4 -13.23 -27.91 24.02
C SER A 4 -14.09 -26.89 23.24
N GLU A 5 -15.00 -26.14 23.86
CA GLU A 5 -15.49 -24.87 23.25
C GLU A 5 -14.61 -23.64 23.61
N ASP A 6 -13.66 -23.75 24.55
CA ASP A 6 -12.86 -22.61 25.04
C ASP A 6 -11.37 -22.59 24.58
N ARG A 7 -10.95 -23.58 23.79
CA ARG A 7 -9.56 -23.67 23.30
C ARG A 7 -9.51 -23.19 21.85
N GLY A 8 -8.79 -22.09 21.61
CA GLY A 8 -8.58 -21.55 20.26
C GLY A 8 -7.60 -22.39 19.44
N THR A 9 -7.46 -22.04 18.17
CA THR A 9 -6.44 -22.63 17.28
C THR A 9 -5.02 -22.28 17.72
N THR A 10 -4.00 -22.89 17.13
CA THR A 10 -2.60 -22.68 17.56
C THR A 10 -2.17 -21.22 17.45
N VAL A 11 -2.57 -20.51 16.37
CA VAL A 11 -2.28 -19.09 16.22
C VAL A 11 -3.08 -18.26 17.23
N GLN A 12 -4.35 -18.57 17.48
CA GLN A 12 -5.15 -17.85 18.48
C GLN A 12 -4.57 -17.99 19.90
N GLU A 13 -4.13 -19.19 20.28
CA GLU A 13 -3.50 -19.45 21.58
C GLU A 13 -2.19 -18.69 21.77
N PHE A 14 -1.42 -18.46 20.69
CA PHE A 14 -0.24 -17.61 20.76
C PHE A 14 -0.56 -16.17 21.19
N TYR A 15 -1.70 -15.64 20.76
CA TYR A 15 -2.19 -14.31 21.13
C TYR A 15 -2.98 -14.27 22.45
N ARG A 16 -3.35 -15.42 23.04
CA ARG A 16 -4.12 -15.46 24.28
C ARG A 16 -3.37 -14.73 25.40
N GLY A 17 -4.07 -13.79 26.03
CA GLY A 17 -3.52 -12.95 27.11
C GLY A 17 -2.39 -12.01 26.68
N ALA A 18 -2.04 -11.95 25.39
CA ALA A 18 -0.95 -11.12 24.91
C ALA A 18 -1.36 -9.64 24.84
N ASN A 19 -0.41 -8.78 25.17
CA ASN A 19 -0.50 -7.35 24.89
C ASN A 19 0.31 -7.03 23.63
N VAL A 20 -0.34 -6.39 22.66
CA VAL A 20 0.22 -6.15 21.32
C VAL A 20 0.47 -4.65 21.13
N LEU A 21 1.70 -4.24 20.84
CA LEU A 21 2.02 -2.88 20.40
C LEU A 21 1.98 -2.79 18.88
N ILE A 22 1.22 -1.83 18.34
CA ILE A 22 1.11 -1.58 16.91
C ILE A 22 1.51 -0.14 16.62
N THR A 23 2.56 0.03 15.82
CA THR A 23 2.89 1.33 15.22
C THR A 23 2.31 1.40 13.81
N GLY A 24 1.86 2.58 13.38
CA GLY A 24 1.22 2.72 12.07
C GLY A 24 -0.18 2.12 12.00
N GLY A 25 -0.78 1.76 13.14
CA GLY A 25 -2.10 1.11 13.21
C GLY A 25 -3.28 1.99 12.77
N THR A 26 -3.06 3.30 12.60
CA THR A 26 -4.07 4.22 12.02
C THR A 26 -3.99 4.33 10.49
N GLY A 27 -3.01 3.68 9.85
CA GLY A 27 -2.89 3.61 8.39
C GLY A 27 -3.72 2.49 7.77
N PHE A 28 -3.74 2.42 6.43
CA PHE A 28 -4.54 1.46 5.66
C PHE A 28 -4.42 0.00 6.15
N MET A 29 -3.23 -0.61 6.03
CA MET A 29 -2.97 -1.98 6.50
C MET A 29 -3.09 -2.09 8.03
N GLY A 30 -2.78 -1.01 8.75
CA GLY A 30 -2.85 -0.95 10.20
C GLY A 30 -4.27 -1.12 10.75
N LYS A 31 -5.26 -0.47 10.14
CA LYS A 31 -6.66 -0.61 10.52
C LYS A 31 -7.14 -2.06 10.32
N VAL A 32 -6.75 -2.69 9.20
CA VAL A 32 -7.10 -4.08 8.90
C VAL A 32 -6.42 -5.04 9.89
N LEU A 33 -5.17 -4.78 10.30
CA LEU A 33 -4.50 -5.56 11.34
C LEU A 33 -5.21 -5.46 12.70
N VAL A 34 -5.57 -4.25 13.13
CA VAL A 34 -6.30 -4.03 14.39
C VAL A 34 -7.64 -4.76 14.36
N GLU A 35 -8.40 -4.62 13.27
CA GLU A 35 -9.67 -5.31 13.10
C GLU A 35 -9.49 -6.83 13.16
N LYS A 36 -8.51 -7.37 12.42
CA LYS A 36 -8.27 -8.80 12.33
C LYS A 36 -7.89 -9.39 13.67
N LEU A 37 -6.99 -8.75 14.42
CA LEU A 37 -6.56 -9.23 15.73
C LEU A 37 -7.73 -9.25 16.73
N LEU A 38 -8.55 -8.19 16.77
CA LEU A 38 -9.66 -8.12 17.72
C LEU A 38 -10.80 -9.09 17.38
N ARG A 39 -11.07 -9.30 16.08
CA ARG A 39 -12.13 -10.22 15.63
C ARG A 39 -11.71 -11.68 15.71
N SER A 40 -10.48 -11.99 15.29
CA SER A 40 -10.00 -13.37 15.15
C SER A 40 -9.16 -13.86 16.32
N CYS A 41 -8.66 -12.99 17.19
CA CYS A 41 -7.96 -13.36 18.43
C CYS A 41 -8.67 -12.71 19.64
N PRO A 42 -9.94 -13.06 19.92
CA PRO A 42 -10.73 -12.37 20.95
C PRO A 42 -10.15 -12.49 22.35
N HIS A 43 -9.32 -13.50 22.63
CA HIS A 43 -8.69 -13.68 23.93
C HIS A 43 -7.36 -12.91 24.11
N LEU A 44 -6.95 -12.07 23.15
CA LEU A 44 -5.87 -11.12 23.39
C LEU A 44 -6.27 -10.14 24.51
N SER A 45 -5.29 -9.69 25.29
CA SER A 45 -5.54 -8.81 26.43
C SER A 45 -5.81 -7.38 25.95
N SER A 46 -4.77 -6.72 25.42
CA SER A 46 -4.87 -5.33 24.97
C SER A 46 -4.02 -5.03 23.74
N ILE A 47 -4.45 -4.08 22.92
CA ILE A 47 -3.70 -3.48 21.82
C ILE A 47 -3.27 -2.07 22.23
N TYR A 48 -1.96 -1.89 22.36
CA TYR A 48 -1.32 -0.59 22.52
C TYR A 48 -1.14 0.01 21.13
N LEU A 49 -1.86 1.09 20.84
CA LEU A 49 -1.83 1.71 19.52
C LEU A 49 -1.03 3.00 19.57
N LEU A 50 0.13 3.03 18.93
CA LEU A 50 0.93 4.25 18.85
C LEU A 50 0.28 5.23 17.86
N VAL A 51 -0.18 6.36 18.38
CA VAL A 51 -0.88 7.39 17.62
C VAL A 51 -0.12 8.72 17.74
N ARG A 52 0.35 9.19 16.59
CA ARG A 52 0.92 10.54 16.47
C ARG A 52 -0.15 11.60 16.65
N SER A 53 0.08 12.54 17.56
CA SER A 53 -0.71 13.75 17.73
C SER A 53 -0.70 14.59 16.45
N LYS A 54 -1.87 15.08 16.04
CA LYS A 54 -2.00 16.06 14.95
C LYS A 54 -2.47 17.37 15.54
N LYS A 55 -1.94 18.49 15.04
CA LYS A 55 -2.40 19.83 15.45
C LYS A 55 -3.93 19.91 15.40
N GLY A 56 -4.56 20.11 16.54
CA GLY A 56 -5.99 20.38 16.67
C GLY A 56 -6.93 19.16 16.77
N LYS A 57 -6.43 17.92 16.93
CA LYS A 57 -7.30 16.77 17.26
C LYS A 57 -6.73 15.96 18.42
N ASP A 58 -7.56 15.78 19.45
CA ASP A 58 -7.33 14.86 20.56
C ASP A 58 -7.18 13.40 20.06
N VAL A 59 -6.33 12.62 20.73
CA VAL A 59 -6.07 11.22 20.35
C VAL A 59 -7.34 10.38 20.48
N GLY A 60 -8.13 10.59 21.55
CA GLY A 60 -9.39 9.88 21.78
C GLY A 60 -10.41 10.13 20.68
N LEU A 61 -10.59 11.39 20.27
CA LEU A 61 -11.50 11.74 19.15
C LEU A 61 -11.07 11.06 17.84
N ARG A 62 -9.78 11.07 17.54
CA ARG A 62 -9.26 10.41 16.32
C ARG A 62 -9.47 8.90 16.36
N MET A 63 -9.35 8.28 17.53
CA MET A 63 -9.62 6.85 17.69
C MET A 63 -11.09 6.53 17.47
N GLN A 64 -12.00 7.36 18.00
CA GLN A 64 -13.43 7.22 17.73
C GLN A 64 -13.72 7.29 16.23
N GLU A 65 -13.22 8.31 15.52
CA GLU A 65 -13.40 8.45 14.06
C GLU A 65 -12.93 7.22 13.27
N ILE A 66 -11.82 6.59 13.68
CA ILE A 66 -11.30 5.38 13.03
C ILE A 66 -12.26 4.22 13.19
N PHE A 67 -12.85 4.06 14.39
CA PHE A 67 -13.73 2.93 14.70
C PHE A 67 -15.17 3.08 14.21
N GLU A 68 -15.52 4.23 13.63
CA GLU A 68 -16.76 4.43 12.87
C GLU A 68 -16.61 4.06 11.38
N ASP A 69 -15.39 3.78 10.90
CA ASP A 69 -15.14 3.30 9.54
C ASP A 69 -15.93 1.99 9.28
N PRO A 70 -16.54 1.80 8.10
CA PRO A 70 -17.22 0.57 7.72
C PRO A 70 -16.38 -0.69 7.89
N LEU A 71 -15.04 -0.58 7.84
CA LEU A 71 -14.13 -1.69 8.13
C LEU A 71 -14.44 -2.38 9.46
N PHE A 72 -14.79 -1.62 10.49
CA PHE A 72 -15.00 -2.12 11.86
C PHE A 72 -16.45 -2.55 12.13
N GLU A 73 -17.34 -2.52 11.15
CA GLU A 73 -18.76 -2.87 11.34
C GLU A 73 -18.95 -4.29 11.83
N LYS A 74 -18.34 -5.26 11.14
CA LYS A 74 -18.37 -6.67 11.56
C LYS A 74 -17.75 -6.88 12.94
N LEU A 75 -16.70 -6.12 13.29
CA LEU A 75 -16.09 -6.19 14.62
C LEU A 75 -17.05 -5.67 15.71
N ARG A 76 -17.77 -4.57 15.45
CA ARG A 76 -18.78 -4.03 16.38
C ARG A 76 -19.88 -5.04 16.66
N GLU A 77 -20.28 -5.82 15.66
CA GLU A 77 -21.30 -6.86 15.81
C GLU A 77 -20.81 -8.05 16.64
N VAL A 78 -19.60 -8.55 16.34
CA VAL A 78 -19.08 -9.79 16.94
C VAL A 78 -18.41 -9.55 18.30
N GLN A 79 -17.88 -8.35 18.54
CA GLN A 79 -17.18 -7.97 19.78
C GLN A 79 -17.54 -6.53 20.21
N PRO A 80 -18.77 -6.25 20.68
CA PRO A 80 -19.21 -4.87 20.99
C PRO A 80 -18.29 -4.08 21.95
N GLY A 81 -17.63 -4.78 22.89
CA GLY A 81 -16.69 -4.21 23.86
C GLY A 81 -15.24 -4.07 23.36
N PHE A 82 -14.95 -4.29 22.07
CA PHE A 82 -13.56 -4.32 21.56
C PHE A 82 -12.76 -3.05 21.88
N ARG A 83 -13.43 -1.90 22.03
CA ARG A 83 -12.80 -0.60 22.32
C ARG A 83 -12.06 -0.59 23.66
N GLU A 84 -12.53 -1.36 24.64
CA GLU A 84 -11.90 -1.47 25.96
C GLU A 84 -10.52 -2.13 25.90
N LYS A 85 -10.29 -2.95 24.88
CA LYS A 85 -8.99 -3.58 24.62
C LYS A 85 -8.00 -2.66 23.93
N ILE A 86 -8.40 -1.45 23.53
CA ILE A 86 -7.54 -0.53 22.78
C ILE A 86 -7.02 0.55 23.70
N LEU A 87 -5.71 0.54 23.90
CA LEU A 87 -4.99 1.48 24.71
C LEU A 87 -4.20 2.42 23.80
N PRO A 88 -4.75 3.61 23.44
CA PRO A 88 -3.99 4.59 22.68
C PRO A 88 -2.74 5.02 23.47
N VAL A 89 -1.64 5.16 22.75
CA VAL A 89 -0.37 5.70 23.27
C VAL A 89 0.05 6.83 22.36
N GLU A 90 0.24 8.02 22.93
CA GLU A 90 0.74 9.15 22.16
C GLU A 90 2.24 8.95 21.85
N GLY A 91 2.61 9.13 20.59
CA GLY A 91 4.02 9.08 20.19
C GLY A 91 4.24 9.25 18.69
N ASP A 92 5.49 9.55 18.32
CA ASP A 92 5.90 9.86 16.96
C ASP A 92 7.23 9.16 16.62
N CYS A 93 7.18 8.24 15.64
CA CYS A 93 8.37 7.53 15.17
C CYS A 93 9.43 8.44 14.51
N SER A 94 9.10 9.69 14.18
CA SER A 94 10.08 10.65 13.65
C SER A 94 10.92 11.33 14.73
N LYS A 95 10.61 11.12 16.01
CA LYS A 95 11.27 11.78 17.15
C LYS A 95 12.07 10.78 18.00
N PRO A 96 13.10 11.25 18.72
CA PRO A 96 13.86 10.42 19.67
C PRO A 96 12.95 9.75 20.70
N GLY A 97 13.25 8.51 21.09
CA GLY A 97 12.45 7.75 22.07
C GLY A 97 10.99 7.54 21.65
N LEU A 98 10.68 7.66 20.35
CA LEU A 98 9.32 7.62 19.79
C LEU A 98 8.38 8.70 20.37
N ASP A 99 8.91 9.79 20.95
CA ASP A 99 8.15 10.84 21.65
C ASP A 99 7.24 10.31 22.78
N LEU A 100 7.60 9.17 23.38
CA LEU A 100 6.81 8.56 24.44
C LEU A 100 6.97 9.33 25.76
N SER A 101 5.87 9.49 26.49
CA SER A 101 5.94 9.90 27.88
C SER A 101 6.69 8.83 28.72
N PRO A 102 7.40 9.20 29.79
CA PRO A 102 8.06 8.22 30.67
C PRO A 102 7.07 7.16 31.20
N CYS A 103 5.84 7.57 31.49
CA CYS A 103 4.77 6.68 31.96
C CYS A 103 4.37 5.67 30.88
N ASP A 104 4.09 6.13 29.65
CA ASP A 104 3.72 5.24 28.54
C ASP A 104 4.86 4.31 28.14
N ARG A 105 6.10 4.81 28.15
CA ARG A 105 7.29 4.00 27.92
C ARG A 105 7.36 2.86 28.93
N GLN A 106 7.23 3.15 30.22
CA GLN A 106 7.26 2.14 31.27
C GLN A 106 6.09 1.15 31.11
N ARG A 107 4.88 1.66 30.83
CA ARG A 107 3.70 0.82 30.59
C ARG A 107 3.91 -0.15 29.43
N ILE A 108 4.59 0.28 28.35
CA ILE A 108 4.95 -0.59 27.22
C ILE A 108 5.98 -1.63 27.66
N VAL A 109 7.06 -1.19 28.31
CA VAL A 109 8.15 -2.06 28.77
C VAL A 109 7.63 -3.19 29.64
N ASP A 110 6.77 -2.89 30.61
CA ASP A 110 6.29 -3.88 31.58
C ASP A 110 5.32 -4.89 30.98
N ASN A 111 4.52 -4.47 30.00
CA ASN A 111 3.31 -5.22 29.62
C ASN A 111 3.35 -5.80 28.20
N VAL A 112 4.14 -5.27 27.27
CA VAL A 112 4.04 -5.65 25.84
C VAL A 112 4.76 -6.95 25.55
N HIS A 113 4.08 -7.83 24.81
CA HIS A 113 4.56 -9.15 24.43
C HIS A 113 4.83 -9.26 22.92
N ILE A 114 4.05 -8.58 22.08
CA ILE A 114 4.10 -8.71 20.62
C ILE A 114 4.14 -7.31 20.03
N VAL A 115 5.02 -7.09 19.05
CA VAL A 115 5.16 -5.78 18.39
C VAL A 115 4.99 -5.92 16.89
N PHE A 116 4.10 -5.12 16.29
CA PHE A 116 4.01 -4.92 14.85
C PHE A 116 4.49 -3.53 14.49
N HIS A 117 5.66 -3.46 13.85
CA HIS A 117 6.23 -2.21 13.38
C HIS A 117 5.84 -1.92 11.92
N MET A 118 4.78 -1.13 11.72
CA MET A 118 4.30 -0.75 10.38
C MET A 118 4.38 0.76 10.11
N ALA A 119 4.74 1.58 11.09
CA ALA A 119 4.89 3.00 10.88
C ALA A 119 5.97 3.28 9.83
N ALA A 120 5.56 3.91 8.73
CA ALA A 120 6.45 4.33 7.66
C ALA A 120 5.84 5.50 6.89
N THR A 121 6.69 6.34 6.28
CA THR A 121 6.26 7.13 5.13
C THR A 121 6.40 6.29 3.87
N VAL A 122 5.28 6.10 3.17
CA VAL A 122 5.16 5.26 1.95
C VAL A 122 5.13 6.10 0.68
N ARG A 123 5.36 7.41 0.79
CA ARG A 123 5.43 8.32 -0.36
C ARG A 123 6.79 8.22 -1.03
N PHE A 124 6.79 7.95 -2.32
CA PHE A 124 8.03 7.79 -3.10
C PHE A 124 8.78 9.12 -3.30
N ASP A 125 8.12 10.25 -3.14
CA ASP A 125 8.68 11.60 -3.28
C ASP A 125 8.82 12.34 -1.93
N GLU A 126 8.79 11.61 -0.81
CA GLU A 126 9.03 12.21 0.52
C GLU A 126 10.46 12.72 0.65
N LYS A 127 10.64 13.82 1.38
CA LYS A 127 11.97 14.35 1.68
C LYS A 127 12.82 13.29 2.38
N LEU A 128 14.07 13.14 1.96
CA LEU A 128 14.98 12.11 2.49
C LEU A 128 15.17 12.22 4.01
N GLN A 129 15.24 13.43 4.56
CA GLN A 129 15.35 13.66 6.01
C GLN A 129 14.12 13.08 6.76
N ILE A 130 12.91 13.39 6.30
CA ILE A 130 11.65 12.91 6.89
C ILE A 130 11.55 11.39 6.76
N ALA A 131 11.89 10.84 5.58
CA ALA A 131 11.88 9.40 5.35
C ALA A 131 12.90 8.67 6.23
N THR A 132 14.09 9.24 6.44
CA THR A 132 15.12 8.68 7.32
C THR A 132 14.68 8.72 8.78
N ALA A 133 14.12 9.84 9.25
CA ALA A 133 13.62 9.96 10.61
C ALA A 133 12.54 8.91 10.92
N ILE A 134 11.56 8.74 10.04
CA ILE A 134 10.45 7.81 10.27
C ILE A 134 10.87 6.35 10.06
N ASN A 135 11.45 6.04 8.90
CA ASN A 135 11.64 4.65 8.47
C ASN A 135 12.92 4.04 9.02
N VAL A 136 13.96 4.83 9.31
CA VAL A 136 15.27 4.32 9.78
C VAL A 136 15.41 4.57 11.28
N VAL A 137 15.36 5.83 11.72
CA VAL A 137 15.51 6.19 13.14
C VAL A 137 14.36 5.63 13.96
N GLY A 138 13.11 5.80 13.50
CA GLY A 138 11.94 5.23 14.17
C GLY A 138 12.01 3.70 14.35
N THR A 139 12.57 2.97 13.37
CA THR A 139 12.80 1.53 13.51
C THR A 139 13.87 1.22 14.55
N ARG A 140 14.99 1.98 14.56
CA ARG A 140 16.02 1.83 15.58
C ARG A 140 15.48 2.09 16.99
N GLU A 141 14.79 3.21 17.19
CA GLU A 141 14.22 3.59 18.50
C GLU A 141 13.21 2.56 19.01
N LEU A 142 12.38 2.00 18.12
CA LEU A 142 11.46 0.95 18.51
C LEU A 142 12.19 -0.34 18.91
N LEU A 143 13.23 -0.75 18.18
CA LEU A 143 14.00 -1.93 18.56
C LEU A 143 14.72 -1.72 19.91
N LEU A 144 15.23 -0.52 20.18
CA LEU A 144 15.81 -0.18 21.48
C LEU A 144 14.76 -0.25 22.60
N LEU A 145 13.54 0.25 22.38
CA LEU A 145 12.43 0.08 23.32
C LEU A 145 12.12 -1.41 23.57
N CYS A 146 12.11 -2.23 22.51
CA CYS A 146 11.82 -3.67 22.63
C CYS A 146 12.90 -4.45 23.38
N ARG A 147 14.16 -3.97 23.40
CA ARG A 147 15.24 -4.57 24.21
C ARG A 147 15.00 -4.41 25.70
N ASP A 148 14.31 -3.36 26.09
CA ASP A 148 13.98 -3.12 27.49
C ASP A 148 12.76 -3.93 27.96
N CYS A 149 11.97 -4.50 27.03
CA CYS A 149 10.79 -5.30 27.34
C CYS A 149 11.18 -6.74 27.77
N PRO A 150 11.08 -7.12 29.06
CA PRO A 150 11.52 -8.44 29.52
C PRO A 150 10.65 -9.60 29.01
N ASN A 151 9.38 -9.32 28.67
CA ASN A 151 8.38 -10.32 28.29
C ASN A 151 8.14 -10.39 26.75
N ILE A 152 9.03 -9.81 25.95
CA ILE A 152 8.87 -9.76 24.50
C ILE A 152 8.92 -11.16 23.87
N LYS A 153 7.83 -11.56 23.22
CA LYS A 153 7.69 -12.83 22.48
C LYS A 153 8.15 -12.70 21.04
N VAL A 154 7.81 -11.59 20.38
CA VAL A 154 8.15 -11.34 18.97
C VAL A 154 8.05 -9.85 18.58
N VAL A 155 8.92 -9.42 17.67
CA VAL A 155 8.85 -8.14 16.96
C VAL A 155 8.77 -8.41 15.45
N VAL A 156 7.74 -7.94 14.77
CA VAL A 156 7.61 -8.05 13.32
C VAL A 156 7.80 -6.68 12.68
N HIS A 157 8.86 -6.51 11.90
CA HIS A 157 9.08 -5.31 11.09
C HIS A 157 8.46 -5.47 9.72
N VAL A 158 7.53 -4.58 9.35
CA VAL A 158 6.95 -4.56 8.01
C VAL A 158 7.81 -3.69 7.09
N SER A 159 8.50 -4.36 6.17
CA SER A 159 9.25 -3.74 5.09
C SER A 159 8.42 -3.77 3.79
N THR A 160 9.03 -4.04 2.64
CA THR A 160 8.38 -4.19 1.34
C THR A 160 9.19 -5.14 0.48
N ALA A 161 8.52 -5.92 -0.38
CA ALA A 161 9.20 -6.78 -1.36
C ALA A 161 10.12 -5.98 -2.29
N PHE A 162 9.91 -4.66 -2.40
CA PHE A 162 10.68 -3.78 -3.26
C PHE A 162 11.85 -3.06 -2.57
N SER A 163 12.21 -3.41 -1.33
CA SER A 163 13.31 -2.74 -0.61
C SER A 163 14.62 -2.86 -1.38
N HIS A 164 14.85 -3.97 -2.07
CA HIS A 164 16.01 -4.21 -2.93
C HIS A 164 15.64 -4.27 -4.43
N CYS A 165 14.65 -3.48 -4.88
CA CYS A 165 14.14 -3.48 -6.27
C CYS A 165 15.13 -3.02 -7.37
N HIS A 166 16.36 -2.64 -7.03
CA HIS A 166 17.43 -2.45 -7.99
C HIS A 166 18.00 -3.80 -8.50
N ARG A 167 17.78 -4.89 -7.74
CA ARG A 167 18.11 -6.27 -8.13
C ARG A 167 17.02 -6.84 -9.03
N THR A 168 17.36 -7.87 -9.79
CA THR A 168 16.39 -8.63 -10.62
C THR A 168 15.75 -9.78 -9.87
N SER A 169 16.47 -10.38 -8.92
CA SER A 169 15.99 -11.44 -8.03
C SER A 169 16.10 -10.99 -6.58
N ILE A 170 15.05 -11.26 -5.79
CA ILE A 170 14.92 -10.86 -4.38
C ILE A 170 14.40 -12.06 -3.60
N ASP A 171 15.29 -12.68 -2.84
CA ASP A 171 15.03 -13.84 -2.01
C ASP A 171 14.69 -13.44 -0.56
N GLU A 172 14.32 -14.41 0.26
CA GLU A 172 13.96 -14.24 1.67
C GLU A 172 15.19 -14.19 2.59
N GLU A 173 16.10 -13.27 2.27
CA GLU A 173 17.33 -13.04 3.00
C GLU A 173 17.59 -11.53 3.18
N PHE A 174 18.54 -11.19 4.04
CA PHE A 174 19.04 -9.82 4.15
C PHE A 174 20.06 -9.54 3.05
N TYR A 175 19.95 -8.36 2.46
CA TYR A 175 20.93 -7.83 1.53
C TYR A 175 21.71 -6.68 2.16
N ASP A 176 22.87 -6.36 1.57
CA ASP A 176 23.62 -5.20 2.00
C ASP A 176 22.83 -3.90 1.73
N PRO A 177 22.79 -2.99 2.70
CA PRO A 177 22.10 -1.71 2.53
C PRO A 177 22.92 -0.79 1.62
N PRO A 178 22.29 0.26 1.05
CA PRO A 178 23.02 1.29 0.30
C PRO A 178 24.06 2.04 1.15
N THR A 179 23.82 2.15 2.45
CA THR A 179 24.67 2.79 3.46
C THR A 179 24.23 2.34 4.84
N THR A 180 25.06 2.51 5.87
CA THR A 180 24.66 2.24 7.26
C THR A 180 23.67 3.29 7.76
N GLY A 181 22.86 2.89 8.75
CA GLY A 181 21.91 3.77 9.43
C GLY A 181 22.58 5.01 10.04
N GLU A 182 23.73 4.84 10.70
CA GLU A 182 24.47 5.93 11.32
C GLU A 182 24.92 6.96 10.28
N ARG A 183 25.41 6.49 9.13
CA ARG A 183 25.93 7.37 8.09
C ARG A 183 24.82 8.18 7.43
N ILE A 184 23.65 7.59 7.18
CA ILE A 184 22.53 8.35 6.61
C ILE A 184 21.97 9.36 7.62
N VAL A 185 21.89 9.00 8.91
CA VAL A 185 21.45 9.92 9.98
C VAL A 185 22.39 11.13 10.07
N GLN A 186 23.69 10.90 10.15
CA GLN A 186 24.68 11.98 10.18
C GLN A 186 24.60 12.89 8.94
N LEU A 187 24.29 12.32 7.77
CA LEU A 187 24.16 13.08 6.53
C LEU A 187 22.94 14.00 6.54
N VAL A 188 21.78 13.50 6.97
CA VAL A 188 20.53 14.28 6.98
C VAL A 188 20.45 15.29 8.13
N GLU A 189 21.25 15.12 9.19
CA GLU A 189 21.37 16.08 10.30
C GLU A 189 22.32 17.24 9.97
N LYS A 190 23.39 16.99 9.19
CA LYS A 190 24.43 17.99 8.90
C LYS A 190 24.12 18.89 7.70
N LEU A 191 23.23 18.47 6.81
CA LEU A 191 22.91 19.19 5.58
C LEU A 191 21.57 19.90 5.69
N ASP A 192 21.48 21.10 5.12
CA ASP A 192 20.21 21.81 4.99
C ASP A 192 19.31 21.16 3.92
N ASP A 193 18.00 21.43 4.02
CA ASP A 193 16.96 20.87 3.15
C ASP A 193 17.23 21.08 1.65
N ASN A 194 17.75 22.24 1.25
CA ASN A 194 17.96 22.57 -0.16
C ASN A 194 19.15 21.79 -0.72
N THR A 195 20.26 21.75 0.02
CA THR A 195 21.43 20.95 -0.33
C THR A 195 21.05 19.48 -0.41
N LEU A 196 20.34 18.96 0.61
CA LEU A 196 19.92 17.55 0.66
C LEU A 196 19.01 17.19 -0.51
N THR A 197 18.04 18.05 -0.86
CA THR A 197 17.15 17.84 -2.01
C THR A 197 17.94 17.75 -3.32
N THR A 198 18.96 18.60 -3.48
CA THR A 198 19.81 18.64 -4.68
C THR A 198 20.66 17.38 -4.84
N ILE A 199 21.20 16.83 -3.74
CA ILE A 199 22.06 15.65 -3.78
C ILE A 199 21.30 14.32 -3.64
N THR A 200 20.03 14.34 -3.21
CA THR A 200 19.21 13.14 -3.00
C THR A 200 19.26 12.16 -4.19
N PRO A 201 19.13 12.59 -5.47
CA PRO A 201 19.22 11.67 -6.60
C PRO A 201 20.54 10.88 -6.65
N LYS A 202 21.67 11.50 -6.25
CA LYS A 202 22.97 10.83 -6.18
C LYS A 202 23.07 9.90 -4.98
N ILE A 203 22.47 10.26 -3.84
CA ILE A 203 22.42 9.42 -2.63
C ILE A 203 21.62 8.13 -2.90
N LEU A 204 20.45 8.26 -3.55
CA LEU A 204 19.60 7.12 -3.84
C LEU A 204 20.29 6.08 -4.74
N GLY A 205 21.18 6.53 -5.63
CA GLY A 205 21.98 5.65 -6.49
C GLY A 205 21.08 4.76 -7.34
N ALA A 206 21.14 3.45 -7.08
CA ALA A 206 20.35 2.45 -7.81
C ALA A 206 18.88 2.35 -7.37
N TRP A 207 18.51 2.93 -6.23
CA TRP A 207 17.14 2.90 -5.74
C TRP A 207 16.28 3.95 -6.43
N PRO A 208 15.06 3.61 -6.87
CA PRO A 208 14.22 4.51 -7.65
C PRO A 208 13.60 5.65 -6.83
N ASN A 209 13.53 5.51 -5.51
CA ASN A 209 12.84 6.46 -4.64
C ASN A 209 13.30 6.37 -3.17
N THR A 210 12.95 7.39 -2.38
CA THR A 210 13.32 7.49 -0.96
C THR A 210 12.68 6.39 -0.10
N TYR A 211 11.49 5.90 -0.48
CA TYR A 211 10.81 4.83 0.25
C TYR A 211 11.58 3.50 0.22
N THR A 212 11.88 2.98 -0.96
CA THR A 212 12.62 1.71 -1.13
C THR A 212 14.03 1.81 -0.56
N TYR A 213 14.69 2.96 -0.75
CA TYR A 213 16.01 3.25 -0.18
C TYR A 213 16.01 3.19 1.34
N THR A 214 15.08 3.89 2.00
CA THR A 214 15.02 3.90 3.47
C THR A 214 14.53 2.58 4.05
N LYS A 215 13.69 1.81 3.34
CA LYS A 215 13.32 0.45 3.74
C LYS A 215 14.49 -0.53 3.68
N ALA A 216 15.36 -0.45 2.68
CA ALA A 216 16.58 -1.25 2.65
C ALA A 216 17.49 -0.96 3.86
N ILE A 217 17.65 0.31 4.25
CA ILE A 217 18.43 0.69 5.44
C ILE A 217 17.72 0.22 6.73
N ALA A 218 16.40 0.33 6.81
CA ALA A 218 15.62 -0.12 7.95
C ALA A 218 15.76 -1.64 8.20
N GLU A 219 15.83 -2.44 7.14
CA GLU A 219 16.11 -3.87 7.25
C GLU A 219 17.51 -4.14 7.82
N ASP A 220 18.51 -3.34 7.44
CA ASP A 220 19.84 -3.46 8.06
C ASP A 220 19.85 -3.06 9.54
N ILE A 221 19.04 -2.06 9.93
CA ILE A 221 18.82 -1.75 11.34
C ILE A 221 18.18 -2.93 12.08
N VAL A 222 17.20 -3.62 11.49
CA VAL A 222 16.63 -4.84 12.06
C VAL A 222 17.70 -5.93 12.19
N ARG A 223 18.54 -6.12 11.16
CA ARG A 223 19.62 -7.10 11.16
C ARG A 223 20.65 -6.84 12.26
N THR A 224 21.02 -5.58 12.48
CA THR A 224 22.12 -5.19 13.38
C THR A 224 21.67 -4.89 14.80
N VAL A 225 20.62 -4.06 14.97
CA VAL A 225 20.06 -3.67 16.27
C VAL A 225 19.08 -4.74 16.78
N GLY A 226 18.39 -5.45 15.91
CA GLY A 226 17.45 -6.50 16.29
C GLY A 226 18.06 -7.88 16.54
N LYS A 227 19.37 -8.08 16.36
CA LYS A 227 20.04 -9.40 16.39
C LYS A 227 19.76 -10.28 17.62
N ASP A 228 19.58 -9.65 18.78
CA ASP A 228 19.37 -10.34 20.06
C ASP A 228 17.88 -10.44 20.44
N LEU A 229 17.00 -9.85 19.63
CA LEU A 229 15.54 -9.87 19.82
C LEU A 229 14.90 -11.02 19.02
N PRO A 230 13.72 -11.51 19.44
CA PRO A 230 12.89 -12.39 18.61
C PRO A 230 12.24 -11.59 17.48
N VAL A 231 13.03 -11.14 16.50
CA VAL A 231 12.58 -10.27 15.40
C VAL A 231 12.45 -11.04 14.08
N GLY A 232 11.54 -10.58 13.21
CA GLY A 232 11.44 -11.02 11.82
C GLY A 232 11.02 -9.89 10.88
N VAL A 233 11.30 -10.03 9.59
CA VAL A 233 10.95 -9.04 8.56
C VAL A 233 9.84 -9.57 7.66
N PHE A 234 8.75 -8.82 7.54
CA PHE A 234 7.65 -9.13 6.63
C PHE A 234 7.65 -8.14 5.46
N ARG A 235 7.83 -8.63 4.23
CA ARG A 235 7.93 -7.87 2.99
C ARG A 235 6.69 -8.11 2.10
N PRO A 236 5.60 -7.35 2.27
CA PRO A 236 4.49 -7.39 1.33
C PRO A 236 4.86 -6.72 0.00
N SER A 237 4.27 -7.22 -1.08
CA SER A 237 4.24 -6.53 -2.38
C SER A 237 3.21 -5.38 -2.41
N ILE A 238 2.76 -4.96 -3.60
CA ILE A 238 1.81 -3.84 -3.72
C ILE A 238 0.47 -4.23 -3.09
N ILE A 239 0.10 -3.57 -1.99
CA ILE A 239 -1.14 -3.87 -1.28
C ILE A 239 -2.31 -3.18 -1.97
N LEU A 240 -3.31 -3.97 -2.34
CA LEU A 240 -4.58 -3.52 -2.92
C LEU A 240 -5.73 -3.64 -1.90
N CYS A 241 -6.98 -3.44 -2.34
CA CYS A 241 -8.16 -3.60 -1.49
C CYS A 241 -8.25 -4.98 -0.82
N THR A 242 -9.06 -5.11 0.22
CA THR A 242 -9.37 -6.41 0.81
C THR A 242 -10.09 -7.33 -0.20
N ARG A 243 -9.80 -8.63 -0.14
CA ARG A 243 -10.45 -9.66 -0.95
C ARG A 243 -11.79 -10.06 -0.37
N SER A 244 -11.84 -10.34 0.92
CA SER A 244 -12.98 -10.99 1.58
C SER A 244 -13.28 -10.39 2.94
N GLU A 245 -12.28 -10.16 3.78
CA GLU A 245 -12.48 -9.77 5.17
C GLU A 245 -11.94 -8.37 5.51
N PRO A 246 -12.50 -7.69 6.51
CA PRO A 246 -13.86 -7.90 7.04
C PRO A 246 -14.94 -7.44 6.05
N VAL A 247 -14.57 -6.58 5.10
CA VAL A 247 -15.44 -5.98 4.08
C VAL A 247 -14.78 -6.17 2.72
N PRO A 248 -15.37 -6.90 1.76
CA PRO A 248 -14.78 -7.08 0.43
C PRO A 248 -14.60 -5.76 -0.33
N GLY A 249 -13.45 -5.59 -0.98
CA GLY A 249 -13.12 -4.39 -1.77
C GLY A 249 -12.82 -3.15 -0.94
N TRP A 250 -12.74 -3.24 0.38
CA TRP A 250 -12.44 -2.09 1.23
C TRP A 250 -11.05 -1.51 0.96
N ILE A 251 -11.01 -0.19 0.79
CA ILE A 251 -9.81 0.60 0.54
C ILE A 251 -10.08 2.07 0.88
N ASP A 252 -9.09 2.77 1.44
CA ASP A 252 -9.24 4.15 1.93
C ASP A 252 -8.20 5.13 1.35
N ASN A 253 -7.45 4.69 0.35
CA ASN A 253 -6.36 5.46 -0.25
C ASN A 253 -6.33 5.31 -1.78
N LEU A 254 -5.51 6.14 -2.42
CA LEU A 254 -5.31 6.17 -3.87
C LEU A 254 -3.83 5.90 -4.24
N TYR A 255 -3.15 5.05 -3.46
CA TYR A 255 -1.73 4.78 -3.69
C TYR A 255 -1.52 3.79 -4.85
N GLY A 256 -0.42 3.97 -5.59
CA GLY A 256 0.02 3.01 -6.61
C GLY A 256 -1.06 2.68 -7.67
N PRO A 257 -1.26 1.40 -8.02
CA PRO A 257 -2.23 0.98 -9.04
C PRO A 257 -3.67 1.40 -8.76
N THR A 258 -4.07 1.48 -7.49
CA THR A 258 -5.40 1.94 -7.08
C THR A 258 -5.68 3.36 -7.58
N GLY A 259 -4.73 4.27 -7.39
CA GLY A 259 -4.82 5.65 -7.89
C GLY A 259 -4.87 5.73 -9.42
N ALA A 260 -4.10 4.87 -10.09
CA ALA A 260 -4.11 4.78 -11.56
C ALA A 260 -5.48 4.30 -12.08
N VAL A 261 -6.04 3.23 -11.50
CA VAL A 261 -7.38 2.73 -11.85
C VAL A 261 -8.45 3.80 -11.64
N ALA A 262 -8.41 4.54 -10.51
CA ALA A 262 -9.34 5.63 -10.26
C ALA A 262 -9.24 6.72 -11.34
N CYS A 263 -8.04 7.18 -11.67
CA CYS A 263 -7.82 8.24 -12.65
C CYS A 263 -8.16 7.80 -14.09
N VAL A 264 -7.90 6.54 -14.45
CA VAL A 264 -8.30 5.96 -15.74
C VAL A 264 -9.82 5.79 -15.81
N GLY A 265 -10.45 5.31 -14.73
CA GLY A 265 -11.90 5.16 -14.62
C GLY A 265 -12.65 6.49 -14.71
N LEU A 266 -12.06 7.58 -14.21
CA LEU A 266 -12.58 8.94 -14.36
C LEU A 266 -12.31 9.54 -15.76
N GLY A 267 -11.53 8.87 -16.61
CA GLY A 267 -11.15 9.36 -17.94
C GLY A 267 -10.07 10.46 -17.92
N MET A 268 -9.40 10.65 -16.78
CA MET A 268 -8.36 11.67 -16.60
C MET A 268 -7.00 11.18 -17.14
N ILE A 269 -6.67 9.90 -16.92
CA ILE A 269 -5.51 9.26 -17.52
C ILE A 269 -5.97 8.42 -18.70
N ARG A 270 -5.32 8.62 -19.86
CA ARG A 270 -5.66 7.98 -21.15
C ARG A 270 -4.47 7.37 -21.90
N THR A 271 -3.27 7.66 -21.43
CA THR A 271 -2.02 7.05 -21.88
C THR A 271 -1.10 6.92 -20.67
N MET A 272 -0.34 5.85 -20.60
CA MET A 272 0.65 5.60 -19.55
C MET A 272 1.86 4.84 -20.13
N HIS A 273 3.03 5.11 -19.55
CA HIS A 273 4.26 4.38 -19.85
C HIS A 273 4.38 3.16 -18.92
N PHE A 274 4.00 2.00 -19.44
CA PHE A 274 4.12 0.70 -18.78
C PHE A 274 4.42 -0.41 -19.79
N LYS A 275 4.76 -1.60 -19.30
CA LYS A 275 4.96 -2.79 -20.13
C LYS A 275 3.96 -3.86 -19.68
N GLY A 276 2.91 -4.05 -20.45
CA GLY A 276 1.77 -4.93 -20.17
C GLY A 276 2.15 -6.38 -19.97
N LYS A 277 3.24 -6.85 -20.61
CA LYS A 277 3.78 -8.21 -20.45
C LYS A 277 4.50 -8.44 -19.11
N MET A 278 4.88 -7.38 -18.40
CA MET A 278 5.57 -7.51 -17.12
C MET A 278 4.58 -7.90 -16.02
N VAL A 279 5.00 -8.78 -15.12
CA VAL A 279 4.22 -9.16 -13.93
C VAL A 279 4.18 -7.99 -12.95
N GLY A 280 2.98 -7.62 -12.52
CA GLY A 280 2.77 -6.63 -11.47
C GLY A 280 2.53 -7.33 -10.14
N ASP A 281 3.53 -7.32 -9.24
CA ASP A 281 3.39 -7.99 -7.95
C ASP A 281 2.48 -7.22 -6.99
N MET A 282 1.32 -7.80 -6.71
CA MET A 282 0.28 -7.18 -5.90
C MET A 282 -0.49 -8.21 -5.08
N VAL A 283 -0.94 -7.82 -3.88
CA VAL A 283 -1.62 -8.72 -2.93
C VAL A 283 -2.80 -8.02 -2.25
N PRO A 284 -3.89 -8.75 -1.92
CA PRO A 284 -4.97 -8.20 -1.12
C PRO A 284 -4.54 -7.86 0.31
N CYS A 285 -5.07 -6.76 0.86
CA CYS A 285 -4.69 -6.26 2.19
C CYS A 285 -5.01 -7.25 3.32
N ASP A 286 -6.19 -7.86 3.30
CA ASP A 286 -6.64 -8.84 4.30
C ASP A 286 -5.78 -10.10 4.28
N MET A 287 -5.45 -10.62 3.11
CA MET A 287 -4.54 -11.77 3.00
C MET A 287 -3.13 -11.42 3.49
N ALA A 288 -2.61 -10.23 3.16
CA ALA A 288 -1.33 -9.77 3.67
C ALA A 288 -1.32 -9.60 5.20
N VAL A 289 -2.44 -9.14 5.78
CA VAL A 289 -2.62 -9.07 7.23
C VAL A 289 -2.71 -10.46 7.87
N ASN A 290 -3.40 -11.41 7.25
CA ASN A 290 -3.46 -12.78 7.74
C ASN A 290 -2.07 -13.44 7.76
N ALA A 291 -1.27 -13.24 6.71
CA ALA A 291 0.12 -13.66 6.66
C ALA A 291 0.98 -12.94 7.72
N LEU A 292 0.77 -11.63 7.92
CA LEU A 292 1.49 -10.85 8.93
C LEU A 292 1.20 -11.35 10.36
N VAL A 293 -0.06 -11.57 10.71
CA VAL A 293 -0.47 -12.11 12.02
C VAL A 293 0.16 -13.49 12.23
N THR A 294 0.08 -14.35 11.22
CA THR A 294 0.67 -15.69 11.29
C THR A 294 2.20 -15.66 11.40
N SER A 295 2.86 -14.71 10.74
CA SER A 295 4.32 -14.59 10.79
C SER A 295 4.82 -14.33 12.21
N ALA A 296 4.08 -13.56 13.02
CA ALA A 296 4.45 -13.32 14.41
C ALA A 296 4.52 -14.62 15.23
N TRP A 297 3.52 -15.51 15.05
CA TRP A 297 3.52 -16.82 15.67
C TRP A 297 4.67 -17.69 15.15
N HIS A 298 4.86 -17.73 13.84
CA HIS A 298 5.88 -18.58 13.22
C HIS A 298 7.31 -18.15 13.58
N ILE A 299 7.59 -16.84 13.66
CA ILE A 299 8.87 -16.30 14.16
C ILE A 299 9.12 -16.76 15.60
N HIS A 300 8.10 -16.68 16.47
CA HIS A 300 8.21 -17.13 17.85
C HIS A 300 8.51 -18.63 17.95
N GLU A 301 7.83 -19.45 17.13
CA GLU A 301 8.05 -20.89 17.07
C GLU A 301 9.46 -21.24 16.57
N GLN A 302 9.92 -20.61 15.48
CA GLN A 302 11.27 -20.80 14.93
C GLN A 302 12.35 -20.46 15.95
N ARG A 303 12.20 -19.34 16.67
CA ARG A 303 13.17 -18.94 17.71
C ARG A 303 13.25 -19.97 18.84
N ARG A 304 12.12 -20.53 19.26
CA ARG A 304 12.08 -21.62 20.26
C ARG A 304 12.76 -22.90 19.76
N SER A 305 12.74 -23.15 18.46
CA SER A 305 13.40 -24.32 17.85
C SER A 305 14.92 -24.16 17.64
N GLY A 306 15.49 -22.99 17.96
CA GLY A 306 16.95 -22.76 17.95
C GLY A 306 17.53 -22.29 16.61
N THR A 307 16.72 -21.98 15.60
CA THR A 307 17.20 -21.39 14.34
C THR A 307 17.58 -19.93 14.59
N GLY A 308 18.87 -19.65 14.76
CA GLY A 308 19.37 -18.33 15.20
C GLY A 308 19.19 -17.17 14.20
N ALA A 309 18.83 -17.46 12.95
CA ALA A 309 18.68 -16.45 11.89
C ALA A 309 17.36 -15.68 12.01
N ILE A 310 17.40 -14.38 11.73
CA ILE A 310 16.20 -13.54 11.63
C ILE A 310 15.46 -13.92 10.33
N PRO A 311 14.23 -14.45 10.40
CA PRO A 311 13.50 -14.85 9.21
C PRO A 311 12.96 -13.63 8.44
N VAL A 312 12.91 -13.79 7.12
CA VAL A 312 12.35 -12.81 6.19
C VAL A 312 11.22 -13.48 5.40
N TYR A 313 10.09 -12.80 5.25
CA TYR A 313 8.91 -13.31 4.54
C TYR A 313 8.58 -12.41 3.36
N ASN A 314 8.66 -12.92 2.14
CA ASN A 314 8.23 -12.21 0.95
C ASN A 314 6.79 -12.60 0.62
N TYR A 315 5.83 -11.74 0.95
CA TYR A 315 4.42 -11.96 0.63
C TYR A 315 4.07 -11.33 -0.73
N VAL A 316 4.21 -12.15 -1.77
CA VAL A 316 4.17 -11.76 -3.19
C VAL A 316 3.19 -12.64 -3.97
N SER A 317 2.72 -12.15 -5.11
CA SER A 317 1.80 -12.91 -5.98
C SER A 317 2.51 -13.68 -7.08
N SER A 318 3.67 -13.21 -7.54
CA SER A 318 4.34 -13.71 -8.74
C SER A 318 4.82 -15.16 -8.65
N CYS A 319 5.09 -15.65 -7.44
CA CYS A 319 5.52 -17.03 -7.22
C CYS A 319 4.40 -18.06 -7.47
N GLU A 320 3.15 -17.71 -7.12
CA GLU A 320 2.06 -18.70 -7.02
C GLU A 320 0.84 -18.34 -7.89
N ASN A 321 0.58 -17.06 -8.10
CA ASN A 321 -0.59 -16.57 -8.83
C ASN A 321 -0.30 -15.24 -9.55
N PRO A 322 0.62 -15.22 -10.54
CA PRO A 322 1.07 -14.00 -11.20
C PRO A 322 -0.06 -13.34 -12.01
N ILE A 323 -0.04 -12.01 -12.06
CA ILE A 323 -0.87 -11.22 -12.98
C ILE A 323 -0.01 -10.21 -13.74
N SER A 324 -0.17 -10.16 -15.06
CA SER A 324 0.51 -9.17 -15.90
C SER A 324 -0.17 -7.80 -15.81
N TRP A 325 0.56 -6.70 -16.01
CA TRP A 325 -0.05 -5.37 -16.07
C TRP A 325 -1.12 -5.27 -17.16
N GLY A 326 -0.93 -5.95 -18.28
CA GLY A 326 -1.89 -6.00 -19.38
C GLY A 326 -3.19 -6.68 -18.95
N ASP A 327 -3.12 -7.84 -18.30
CA ASP A 327 -4.29 -8.55 -17.80
C ASP A 327 -5.03 -7.76 -16.71
N TYR A 328 -4.27 -7.18 -15.76
CA TYR A 328 -4.82 -6.31 -14.73
C TYR A 328 -5.62 -5.14 -15.33
N ILE A 329 -5.05 -4.46 -16.32
CA ILE A 329 -5.69 -3.32 -17.00
C ILE A 329 -6.91 -3.78 -17.79
N ASN A 330 -6.78 -4.84 -18.58
CA ASN A 330 -7.88 -5.35 -19.41
C ASN A 330 -9.08 -5.77 -18.57
N LYS A 331 -8.85 -6.44 -17.44
CA LYS A 331 -9.90 -6.80 -16.48
C LYS A 331 -10.56 -5.57 -15.86
N ASN A 332 -9.78 -4.58 -15.42
CA ASN A 332 -10.34 -3.32 -14.89
C ASN A 332 -11.16 -2.57 -15.96
N ILE A 333 -10.68 -2.48 -17.21
CA ILE A 333 -11.43 -1.86 -18.31
C ILE A 333 -12.73 -2.62 -18.59
N LYS A 334 -12.68 -3.96 -18.65
CA LYS A 334 -13.87 -4.84 -18.81
C LYS A 334 -14.92 -4.51 -17.75
N TYR A 335 -14.55 -4.50 -16.48
CA TYR A 335 -15.49 -4.26 -15.39
C TYR A 335 -15.90 -2.79 -15.23
N SER A 336 -15.10 -1.82 -15.71
CA SER A 336 -15.50 -0.41 -15.70
C SER A 336 -16.77 -0.13 -16.50
N TRP A 337 -17.17 -1.04 -17.41
CA TRP A 337 -18.46 -0.97 -18.10
C TRP A 337 -19.65 -1.28 -17.19
N GLN A 338 -19.46 -2.16 -16.22
CA GLN A 338 -20.48 -2.53 -15.23
C GLN A 338 -20.43 -1.60 -14.01
N VAL A 339 -19.25 -1.03 -13.72
CA VAL A 339 -18.98 -0.19 -12.55
C VAL A 339 -18.33 1.14 -12.96
N PRO A 340 -19.02 2.00 -13.74
CA PRO A 340 -18.50 3.31 -14.05
C PRO A 340 -18.53 4.26 -12.83
N PHE A 341 -17.76 5.34 -12.89
CA PHE A 341 -17.73 6.38 -11.86
C PHE A 341 -18.59 7.58 -12.24
N ASP A 342 -19.32 8.13 -11.27
CA ASP A 342 -20.29 9.23 -11.44
C ASP A 342 -19.60 10.46 -12.04
N ASN A 343 -18.40 10.75 -11.54
CA ASN A 343 -17.63 11.92 -11.92
C ASN A 343 -16.71 11.72 -13.14
N ALA A 344 -16.90 10.63 -13.90
CA ALA A 344 -16.14 10.43 -15.13
C ALA A 344 -16.32 11.62 -16.09
N VAL A 345 -15.19 12.18 -16.55
CA VAL A 345 -15.13 13.33 -17.48
C VAL A 345 -14.90 12.89 -18.92
N TRP A 346 -14.42 11.67 -19.12
CA TRP A 346 -14.21 11.09 -20.44
C TRP A 346 -14.47 9.58 -20.43
N MET A 347 -14.59 9.00 -21.62
CA MET A 347 -14.68 7.55 -21.77
C MET A 347 -13.39 6.86 -21.29
N VAL A 348 -13.53 5.73 -20.59
CA VAL A 348 -12.40 4.91 -20.15
C VAL A 348 -11.66 4.38 -21.38
N THR A 349 -10.47 4.90 -21.57
CA THR A 349 -9.53 4.53 -22.63
C THR A 349 -8.15 4.56 -22.02
N LEU A 350 -7.31 3.58 -22.34
CA LEU A 350 -5.93 3.57 -21.91
C LEU A 350 -5.07 3.03 -23.04
N THR A 351 -4.20 3.88 -23.58
CA THR A 351 -3.21 3.48 -24.56
C THR A 351 -1.92 3.12 -23.84
N GLU A 352 -1.47 1.88 -24.01
CA GLU A 352 -0.15 1.45 -23.59
C GLU A 352 0.90 2.01 -24.55
N VAL A 353 1.95 2.62 -24.01
CA VAL A 353 3.08 3.08 -24.82
C VAL A 353 4.39 2.62 -24.19
N HIS A 354 5.11 1.73 -24.89
CA HIS A 354 6.36 1.15 -24.40
C HIS A 354 7.58 2.07 -24.49
N VAL A 355 7.55 3.04 -25.42
CA VAL A 355 8.67 3.96 -25.67
C VAL A 355 8.39 5.28 -24.97
N HIS A 356 9.26 5.67 -24.04
CA HIS A 356 9.04 6.84 -23.19
C HIS A 356 8.86 8.16 -23.98
N SER A 357 9.60 8.36 -25.07
CA SER A 357 9.46 9.55 -25.93
C SER A 357 8.11 9.60 -26.64
N LEU A 358 7.64 8.44 -27.12
CA LEU A 358 6.31 8.32 -27.74
C LEU A 358 5.22 8.56 -26.69
N TYR A 359 5.39 8.06 -25.47
CA TYR A 359 4.47 8.33 -24.36
C TYR A 359 4.34 9.84 -24.11
N LYS A 360 5.47 10.57 -24.06
CA LYS A 360 5.45 12.04 -23.90
C LYS A 360 4.72 12.74 -25.02
N LEU A 361 4.87 12.29 -26.27
CA LEU A 361 4.13 12.83 -27.41
C LEU A 361 2.62 12.58 -27.26
N TYR A 362 2.21 11.35 -26.95
CA TYR A 362 0.80 11.02 -26.70
C TYR A 362 0.24 11.85 -25.54
N ALA A 363 0.95 11.94 -24.42
CA ALA A 363 0.57 12.74 -23.27
C ALA A 363 0.42 14.22 -23.62
N LEU A 364 1.34 14.79 -24.42
CA LEU A 364 1.20 16.16 -24.92
C LEU A 364 -0.10 16.34 -25.70
N LEU A 365 -0.38 15.44 -26.64
CA LEU A 365 -1.53 15.56 -27.55
C LEU A 365 -2.87 15.29 -26.87
N ILE A 366 -2.94 14.29 -25.99
CA ILE A 366 -4.22 13.86 -25.42
C ILE A 366 -4.43 14.37 -24.00
N HIS A 367 -3.41 14.76 -23.25
CA HIS A 367 -3.55 15.31 -21.89
C HIS A 367 -3.33 16.81 -21.85
N LEU A 368 -2.13 17.27 -22.21
CA LEU A 368 -1.71 18.65 -21.98
C LEU A 368 -2.32 19.67 -22.95
N LEU A 369 -2.37 19.36 -24.25
CA LEU A 369 -2.96 20.26 -25.25
C LEU A 369 -4.46 20.49 -25.00
N PRO A 370 -5.30 19.45 -24.75
CA PRO A 370 -6.70 19.67 -24.38
C PRO A 370 -6.85 20.42 -23.05
N ALA A 371 -5.95 20.19 -22.09
CA ALA A 371 -5.95 20.91 -20.82
C ALA A 371 -5.64 22.40 -21.01
N LEU A 372 -4.68 22.74 -21.86
CA LEU A 372 -4.34 24.12 -22.21
C LEU A 372 -5.52 24.81 -22.90
N ILE A 373 -6.14 24.16 -23.89
CA ILE A 373 -7.34 24.69 -24.57
C ILE A 373 -8.46 24.93 -23.55
N GLY A 374 -8.69 23.96 -22.66
CA GLY A 374 -9.69 24.09 -21.59
C GLY A 374 -9.39 25.25 -20.63
N ASP A 375 -8.13 25.45 -20.26
CA ASP A 375 -7.73 26.57 -19.39
C ASP A 375 -7.86 27.93 -20.09
N ILE A 376 -7.56 28.01 -21.39
CA ILE A 376 -7.81 29.22 -22.20
C ILE A 376 -9.32 29.52 -22.24
N ALA A 377 -10.16 28.50 -22.47
CA ALA A 377 -11.61 28.66 -22.46
C ALA A 377 -12.12 29.13 -21.09
N LEU A 378 -11.60 28.60 -19.98
CA LEU A 378 -11.92 29.07 -18.64
C LEU A 378 -11.53 30.54 -18.43
N LEU A 379 -10.35 30.96 -18.91
CA LEU A 379 -9.91 32.36 -18.83
C LEU A 379 -10.83 33.29 -19.63
N ILE A 380 -11.26 32.89 -20.83
CA ILE A 380 -12.24 33.64 -21.64
C ILE A 380 -13.57 33.78 -20.86
N LEU A 381 -13.99 32.73 -20.16
CA LEU A 381 -15.16 32.72 -19.28
C LEU A 381 -14.92 33.40 -17.91
N ARG A 382 -13.77 34.06 -17.70
CA ARG A 382 -13.36 34.70 -16.44
C ARG A 382 -13.34 33.75 -15.24
N GLN A 383 -13.10 32.47 -15.49
CA GLN A 383 -12.91 31.43 -14.48
C GLN A 383 -11.43 31.11 -14.27
N LYS A 384 -11.09 30.56 -13.10
CA LYS A 384 -9.70 30.21 -12.76
C LYS A 384 -9.26 28.96 -13.54
N PRO A 385 -8.11 29.00 -14.26
CA PRO A 385 -7.57 27.83 -14.94
C PRO A 385 -7.19 26.75 -13.92
N ARG A 386 -7.43 25.49 -14.26
CA ARG A 386 -7.24 24.35 -13.36
C ARG A 386 -6.74 23.07 -14.04
N PHE A 387 -6.94 22.90 -15.34
CA PHE A 387 -6.67 21.64 -16.03
C PHE A 387 -5.18 21.35 -16.10
N MET A 388 -4.34 22.33 -16.47
CA MET A 388 -2.88 22.15 -16.52
C MET A 388 -2.29 21.81 -15.15
N LYS A 389 -2.79 22.45 -14.08
CA LYS A 389 -2.38 22.13 -12.71
C LYS A 389 -2.75 20.69 -12.31
N THR A 390 -3.92 20.22 -12.73
CA THR A 390 -4.37 18.84 -12.50
C THR A 390 -3.48 17.85 -13.26
N TYR A 391 -3.24 18.05 -14.55
CA TYR A 391 -2.40 17.15 -15.34
C TYR A 391 -0.93 17.16 -14.90
N LYS A 392 -0.38 18.29 -14.44
CA LYS A 392 0.96 18.32 -13.83
C LYS A 392 1.07 17.37 -12.63
N LYS A 393 0.02 17.29 -11.79
CA LYS A 393 -0.02 16.35 -10.67
C LYS A 393 -0.18 14.90 -11.13
N LEU A 394 -1.04 14.65 -12.13
CA LEU A 394 -1.25 13.31 -12.69
C LEU A 394 0.03 12.76 -13.34
N HIS A 395 0.73 13.56 -14.13
CA HIS A 395 1.99 13.12 -14.75
C HIS A 395 3.07 12.86 -13.71
N LYS A 396 3.20 13.72 -12.68
CA LYS A 396 4.10 13.43 -11.54
C LYS A 396 3.77 12.08 -10.91
N PHE A 397 2.49 11.80 -10.68
CA PHE A 397 2.04 10.52 -10.14
C PHE A 397 2.39 9.33 -11.06
N THR A 398 2.13 9.43 -12.37
CA THR A 398 2.46 8.34 -13.31
C THR A 398 3.96 8.11 -13.47
N ASP A 399 4.76 9.18 -13.42
CA ASP A 399 6.22 9.10 -13.50
C ASP A 399 6.79 8.37 -12.28
N VAL A 400 6.27 8.70 -11.09
CA VAL A 400 6.68 8.09 -9.82
C VAL A 400 6.43 6.58 -9.78
N ILE A 401 5.34 6.09 -10.38
CA ILE A 401 5.02 4.66 -10.41
C ILE A 401 5.64 3.92 -11.60
N SER A 402 6.14 4.63 -12.63
CA SER A 402 6.60 4.02 -13.90
C SER A 402 7.73 3.01 -13.69
N TYR A 403 8.60 3.20 -12.68
CA TYR A 403 9.67 2.25 -12.37
C TYR A 403 9.14 0.82 -12.15
N PHE A 404 8.01 0.69 -11.44
CA PHE A 404 7.36 -0.58 -11.10
C PHE A 404 6.43 -1.11 -12.20
N CYS A 405 5.96 -0.24 -13.10
CA CYS A 405 5.12 -0.64 -14.22
C CYS A 405 5.92 -1.06 -15.48
N THR A 406 7.25 -0.90 -15.47
CA THR A 406 8.12 -1.16 -16.64
C THR A 406 9.16 -2.26 -16.40
N ARG A 407 9.15 -2.86 -15.21
CA ARG A 407 10.06 -3.90 -14.75
C ARG A 407 9.27 -5.02 -14.10
N GLN A 408 9.92 -6.17 -13.96
CA GLN A 408 9.44 -7.31 -13.20
C GLN A 408 10.59 -7.86 -12.36
N TRP A 409 10.25 -8.55 -11.28
CA TRP A 409 11.19 -9.13 -10.34
C TRP A 409 10.92 -10.61 -10.20
N LYS A 410 11.97 -11.38 -9.91
CA LYS A 410 11.87 -12.76 -9.49
C LYS A 410 11.96 -12.80 -7.96
N PHE A 411 10.94 -13.31 -7.30
CA PHE A 411 10.94 -13.45 -5.84
C PHE A 411 11.08 -14.92 -5.43
N SER A 412 11.58 -15.15 -4.22
CA SER A 412 11.33 -16.38 -3.47
C SER A 412 10.35 -16.09 -2.33
N ASN A 413 9.51 -17.06 -1.97
CA ASN A 413 8.53 -16.98 -0.87
C ASN A 413 8.46 -18.29 -0.05
N GLN A 414 9.59 -19.00 0.07
CA GLN A 414 9.68 -20.31 0.72
C GLN A 414 9.30 -20.27 2.22
N ASN A 415 9.67 -19.22 2.95
CA ASN A 415 9.30 -19.03 4.35
C ASN A 415 7.79 -18.81 4.51
N VAL A 416 7.15 -18.11 3.56
CA VAL A 416 5.68 -17.97 3.52
C VAL A 416 5.01 -19.33 3.26
N HIS A 417 5.50 -20.10 2.30
CA HIS A 417 5.00 -21.45 2.02
C HIS A 417 5.17 -22.39 3.22
N HIS A 418 6.34 -22.39 3.84
CA HIS A 418 6.64 -23.19 5.04
C HIS A 418 5.70 -22.81 6.19
N MET A 419 5.48 -21.52 6.40
CA MET A 419 4.54 -21.00 7.40
C MET A 419 3.11 -21.48 7.13
N TRP A 420 2.63 -21.39 5.89
CA TRP A 420 1.29 -21.89 5.51
C TRP A 420 1.13 -23.40 5.76
N ASN A 421 2.17 -24.17 5.43
CA ASN A 421 2.14 -25.63 5.55
C ASN A 421 2.10 -26.10 7.00
N LYS A 422 2.64 -25.32 7.94
CA LYS A 422 2.58 -25.63 9.38
C LYS A 422 1.22 -25.35 10.04
N LEU A 423 0.34 -24.58 9.39
CA LEU A 423 -0.96 -24.26 9.97
C LEU A 423 -1.90 -25.46 10.00
N SER A 424 -2.69 -25.55 11.07
CA SER A 424 -3.85 -26.43 11.14
C SER A 424 -4.90 -26.02 10.10
N GLU A 425 -5.83 -26.92 9.77
CA GLU A 425 -6.92 -26.59 8.84
C GLU A 425 -7.80 -25.44 9.36
N ASP A 426 -8.02 -25.35 10.67
CA ASP A 426 -8.81 -24.27 11.26
C ASP A 426 -8.05 -22.94 11.26
N ASP A 427 -6.74 -22.96 11.53
CA ASP A 427 -5.88 -21.77 11.37
C ASP A 427 -5.88 -21.28 9.91
N ARG A 428 -5.85 -22.19 8.92
CA ARG A 428 -5.91 -21.81 7.50
C ARG A 428 -7.25 -21.18 7.12
N LYS A 429 -8.36 -21.58 7.75
CA LYS A 429 -9.68 -20.95 7.55
C LYS A 429 -9.73 -19.56 8.18
N ILE A 430 -9.20 -19.40 9.39
CA ILE A 430 -9.24 -18.13 10.12
C ILE A 430 -8.25 -17.13 9.51
N PHE A 431 -7.02 -17.56 9.22
CA PHE A 431 -5.93 -16.73 8.72
C PHE A 431 -5.59 -17.13 7.27
N ASP A 432 -6.57 -17.12 6.37
CA ASP A 432 -6.33 -17.46 4.95
C ASP A 432 -5.45 -16.41 4.27
N PHE A 433 -4.26 -16.82 3.86
CA PHE A 433 -3.34 -16.01 3.03
C PHE A 433 -2.79 -16.81 1.84
N ASN A 434 -3.47 -17.89 1.44
CA ASN A 434 -3.04 -18.64 0.26
C ASN A 434 -3.41 -17.90 -1.03
N ILE A 435 -2.43 -17.20 -1.60
CA ILE A 435 -2.62 -16.37 -2.81
C ILE A 435 -2.97 -17.21 -4.05
N SER A 436 -2.66 -18.52 -4.08
CA SER A 436 -3.05 -19.40 -5.19
C SER A 436 -4.57 -19.50 -5.34
N ASN A 437 -5.32 -19.27 -4.25
CA ASN A 437 -6.78 -19.33 -4.22
C ASN A 437 -7.45 -18.00 -4.64
N LEU A 438 -6.68 -16.97 -5.00
CA LEU A 438 -7.22 -15.68 -5.42
C LEU A 438 -7.74 -15.74 -6.86
N ASN A 439 -9.04 -15.48 -7.03
CA ASN A 439 -9.62 -15.25 -8.36
C ASN A 439 -9.48 -13.78 -8.75
N TRP A 440 -8.52 -13.47 -9.62
CA TRP A 440 -8.27 -12.11 -10.12
C TRP A 440 -9.49 -11.46 -10.81
N ASP A 441 -10.33 -12.23 -11.52
CA ASP A 441 -11.50 -11.68 -12.23
C ASP A 441 -12.53 -11.14 -11.22
N LEU A 442 -12.90 -11.97 -10.23
CA LEU A 442 -13.83 -11.57 -9.17
C LEU A 442 -13.25 -10.44 -8.32
N TYR A 443 -11.97 -10.56 -7.93
CA TYR A 443 -11.30 -9.62 -7.05
C TYR A 443 -11.24 -8.20 -7.64
N LEU A 444 -10.86 -8.06 -8.91
CA LEU A 444 -10.77 -6.74 -9.55
C LEU A 444 -12.15 -6.09 -9.76
N ARG A 445 -13.19 -6.90 -10.00
CA ARG A 445 -14.58 -6.39 -10.04
C ARG A 445 -15.00 -5.83 -8.68
N GLN A 446 -14.71 -6.55 -7.60
CA GLN A 446 -14.97 -6.10 -6.23
C GLN A 446 -14.16 -4.84 -5.89
N GLY A 447 -12.89 -4.78 -6.29
CA GLY A 447 -12.05 -3.61 -6.09
C GLY A 447 -12.59 -2.34 -6.75
N LEU A 448 -13.17 -2.44 -7.96
CA LEU A 448 -13.82 -1.29 -8.61
C LEU A 448 -15.06 -0.81 -7.86
N MET A 449 -15.87 -1.72 -7.34
CA MET A 449 -17.00 -1.37 -6.47
C MET A 449 -16.53 -0.71 -5.17
N GLY A 450 -15.49 -1.28 -4.55
CA GLY A 450 -14.85 -0.72 -3.37
C GLY A 450 -14.32 0.70 -3.58
N LEU A 451 -13.66 0.95 -4.71
CA LEU A 451 -13.20 2.29 -5.10
C LEU A 451 -14.36 3.29 -5.20
N ARG A 452 -15.45 2.89 -5.86
CA ARG A 452 -16.66 3.69 -6.00
C ARG A 452 -17.24 4.05 -4.63
N THR A 453 -17.38 3.07 -3.75
CA THR A 453 -18.04 3.21 -2.45
C THR A 453 -17.17 3.92 -1.41
N PHE A 454 -15.95 3.44 -1.18
CA PHE A 454 -15.14 3.87 -0.03
C PHE A 454 -14.25 5.08 -0.32
N VAL A 455 -13.78 5.22 -1.57
CA VAL A 455 -12.84 6.29 -1.95
C VAL A 455 -13.55 7.44 -2.65
N LEU A 456 -14.34 7.14 -3.68
CA LEU A 456 -15.09 8.16 -4.43
C LEU A 456 -16.38 8.59 -3.69
N LYS A 457 -16.82 7.81 -2.70
CA LYS A 457 -18.01 8.08 -1.88
C LYS A 457 -19.27 8.29 -2.73
N GLU A 458 -19.40 7.53 -3.81
CA GLU A 458 -20.52 7.62 -4.73
C GLU A 458 -21.70 6.78 -4.21
N ASP A 459 -22.91 7.33 -4.31
CA ASP A 459 -24.13 6.62 -3.91
C ASP A 459 -24.33 5.39 -4.82
N PRO A 460 -24.50 4.18 -4.27
CA PRO A 460 -24.84 2.98 -5.05
C PRO A 460 -26.09 3.17 -5.93
N LYS A 461 -27.06 3.99 -5.51
CA LYS A 461 -28.30 4.27 -6.26
C LYS A 461 -28.05 5.00 -7.58
N ASN A 462 -26.91 5.68 -7.73
CA ASN A 462 -26.57 6.40 -8.96
C ASN A 462 -26.10 5.47 -10.09
N LEU A 463 -25.75 4.22 -9.80
CA LEU A 463 -25.13 3.31 -10.76
C LEU A 463 -25.89 3.20 -12.10
N PRO A 464 -27.23 3.06 -12.16
CA PRO A 464 -27.97 3.02 -13.42
C PRO A 464 -27.83 4.31 -14.24
N GLN A 465 -27.84 5.48 -13.58
CA GLN A 465 -27.66 6.76 -14.25
C GLN A 465 -26.24 6.91 -14.78
N THR A 466 -25.25 6.46 -14.02
CA THR A 466 -23.84 6.52 -14.38
C THR A 466 -23.51 5.59 -15.55
N ILE A 467 -24.16 4.44 -15.65
CA ILE A 467 -24.10 3.57 -16.83
C ILE A 467 -24.61 4.32 -18.08
N ARG A 468 -25.74 5.03 -17.98
CA ARG A 468 -26.25 5.85 -19.11
C ARG A 468 -25.27 6.97 -19.49
N LYS A 469 -24.70 7.66 -18.49
CA LYS A 469 -23.66 8.68 -18.71
C LYS A 469 -22.45 8.10 -19.44
N ARG A 470 -22.02 6.88 -19.07
CA ARG A 470 -20.93 6.18 -19.75
C ARG A 470 -21.21 5.98 -21.23
N TYR A 471 -22.42 5.54 -21.62
CA TYR A 471 -22.78 5.40 -23.03
C TYR A 471 -22.78 6.73 -23.80
N ARG A 472 -23.19 7.83 -23.15
CA ARG A 472 -23.07 9.18 -23.74
C ARG A 472 -21.60 9.55 -23.98
N LEU A 473 -20.74 9.31 -23.01
CA LEU A 473 -19.29 9.54 -23.14
C LEU A 473 -18.66 8.65 -24.22
N TYR A 474 -19.13 7.41 -24.36
CA TYR A 474 -18.70 6.51 -25.42
C TYR A 474 -19.03 7.09 -26.81
N TRP A 475 -20.28 7.50 -27.04
CA TRP A 475 -20.67 8.08 -28.33
C TRP A 475 -19.96 9.40 -28.60
N LEU A 476 -19.81 10.26 -27.58
CA LEU A 476 -18.99 11.46 -27.69
C LEU A 476 -17.56 11.13 -28.15
N HIS A 477 -16.95 10.12 -27.55
CA HIS A 477 -15.62 9.67 -27.92
C HIS A 477 -15.55 9.14 -29.36
N GLN A 478 -16.56 8.36 -29.81
CA GLN A 478 -16.63 7.91 -31.20
C GLN A 478 -16.78 9.09 -32.16
N CYS A 479 -17.65 10.06 -31.88
CA CYS A 479 -17.80 11.27 -32.69
C CYS A 479 -16.48 12.03 -32.82
N VAL A 480 -15.74 12.19 -31.73
CA VAL A 480 -14.42 12.84 -31.76
C VAL A 480 -13.41 12.04 -32.58
N LYS A 481 -13.40 10.71 -32.47
CA LYS A 481 -12.55 9.85 -33.31
C LYS A 481 -12.88 10.01 -34.80
N PHE A 482 -14.16 9.96 -35.16
CA PHE A 482 -14.60 10.14 -36.55
C PHE A 482 -14.22 11.53 -37.06
N PHE A 483 -14.42 12.58 -36.27
CA PHE A 483 -14.02 13.94 -36.61
C PHE A 483 -12.52 14.05 -36.97
N PHE A 484 -11.64 13.53 -36.11
CA PHE A 484 -10.20 13.54 -36.39
C PHE A 484 -9.80 12.63 -37.56
N PHE A 485 -10.50 11.50 -37.75
CA PHE A 485 -10.30 10.62 -38.90
C PHE A 485 -10.67 11.32 -40.22
N PHE A 486 -11.79 12.04 -40.26
CA PHE A 486 -12.18 12.83 -41.44
C PHE A 486 -11.21 13.98 -41.71
N ILE A 487 -10.72 14.67 -40.69
CA ILE A 487 -9.67 15.70 -40.85
C ILE A 487 -8.42 15.07 -41.47
N PHE A 488 -7.98 13.90 -40.98
CA PHE A 488 -6.83 13.21 -41.53
C PHE A 488 -7.03 12.84 -43.01
N LEU A 489 -8.18 12.24 -43.36
CA LEU A 489 -8.51 11.91 -44.74
C LEU A 489 -8.54 13.15 -45.64
N TRP A 490 -9.11 14.26 -45.16
CA TRP A 490 -9.14 15.52 -45.89
C TRP A 490 -7.73 16.09 -46.12
N LEU A 491 -6.86 16.09 -45.11
CA LEU A 491 -5.47 16.52 -45.26
C LEU A 491 -4.69 15.65 -46.26
N CYS A 492 -4.86 14.33 -46.21
CA CYS A 492 -4.26 13.42 -47.18
C CYS A 492 -4.76 13.69 -48.60
N TRP A 493 -6.07 13.88 -48.78
CA TRP A 493 -6.67 14.20 -50.07
C TRP A 493 -6.17 15.55 -50.63
N SER A 494 -6.12 16.59 -49.80
CA SER A 494 -5.58 17.89 -50.17
C SER A 494 -4.09 17.83 -50.54
N ALA A 495 -3.29 17.04 -49.82
CA ALA A 495 -1.89 16.83 -50.16
C ALA A 495 -1.74 16.12 -51.51
N ILE A 496 -2.57 15.10 -51.80
CA ILE A 496 -2.58 14.42 -53.09
C ILE A 496 -2.95 15.41 -54.22
N ILE A 497 -4.04 16.18 -54.07
CA ILE A 497 -4.41 17.21 -55.05
C ILE A 497 -3.34 18.29 -55.21
N SER A 498 -2.56 18.61 -54.18
CA SER A 498 -1.49 19.60 -54.34
C SER A 498 -0.27 19.08 -55.13
N ILE A 499 -0.18 17.76 -55.33
CA ILE A 499 0.91 17.08 -56.04
C ILE A 499 0.52 16.80 -57.50
N PHE A 500 -0.77 16.56 -57.77
CA PHE A 500 -1.33 16.29 -59.10
C PHE A 500 -2.05 17.51 -59.65
#